data_AF-A0A9E6CF75-F1
#
_entry.id   AF-A0A9E6CF75-F1
#
_cell.length_a   1.000
_cell.length_b   1.000
_cell.length_c   1.000
_cell.angle_alpha   90.00
_cell.angle_beta   90.00
_cell.angle_gamma   90.00
#
_symmetry.space_group_name_H-M   'P 1'
#
loop_
_entity.id
_entity.type
_entity.pdbx_description
1 polymer ?
#
loop_
_entity_poly.entity_id
_entity_poly.type
_entity_poly.pdbx_seq_one_letter_code
_entity_poly.pdbx_strand_id
1 'polypeptide(L)'
;MRLRTLLEASEIDYTLVQGSGNEEIRGVAIDSRKVEPQCLFMGLPGTKVKGSQFVEDAVARGASAVLVSHDEADEVLGKVPDSVAVVTVPDIRQAAGFIAHAFFGKPSEKLKLVGITGTNGKTTCAFLIDSILRAWGKKTGISGTICQRLGEKECAASLTTPDCVEFHRFLKRAVDMGLEYVVTEVSSHALDQGRVEGARFETSLFTNLTRDHLDYHKDFESYFQAKSLLFSSHYSMCCAINLDDPYGKRLWEQTNIKKYSYGQGERGLDVHPLEARLDRNGIHATIRVGHEEISLKSSLLGRHNLQNILASAAVALTLGVPSQAIKQGIEALDSIPGRLEPVGTTDVTALVDYAHTPDAVRNVLLALSEIKGSGRIITVIGCGGDRDRGKRPEMAATACRYSDLAIFTSDNPRSEDPARIIDDMIQGVEQSLRARMRVIEDRKEAIFWACSQLRAGDLLLVAGKGHEDYQIIGQSRLSFDDSKVLARGLERRASTLLKEAGAAGKFTPVLRNVCRATGGKCHARYEFVSFDSVSTDSRQIEPGQLFWALKGERFDGNKFVDKALEKGASCAVCREFQ
;
A
#
# COMPACT_ATOMS: atom_id res chain seq x y z
N MET A 1 -4.29 32.81 16.12
CA MET A 1 -5.69 33.31 16.22
C MET A 1 -6.12 33.31 17.68
N ARG A 2 -7.22 33.97 18.07
CA ARG A 2 -7.70 33.95 19.46
C ARG A 2 -8.36 32.60 19.79
N LEU A 3 -8.25 32.12 21.03
CA LEU A 3 -8.82 30.84 21.46
C LEU A 3 -10.33 30.76 21.19
N ARG A 4 -11.10 31.77 21.59
CA ARG A 4 -12.56 31.79 21.40
C ARG A 4 -12.94 31.68 19.92
N THR A 5 -12.25 32.41 19.05
CA THR A 5 -12.45 32.34 17.59
C THR A 5 -12.15 30.95 17.04
N LEU A 6 -11.13 30.27 17.56
CA LEU A 6 -10.82 28.89 17.17
C LEU A 6 -11.94 27.93 17.59
N LEU A 7 -12.40 28.02 18.84
CA LEU A 7 -13.45 27.14 19.38
C LEU A 7 -14.77 27.34 18.62
N GLU A 8 -15.16 28.59 18.36
CA GLU A 8 -16.34 28.92 17.55
C GLU A 8 -16.22 28.37 16.12
N ALA A 9 -15.06 28.53 15.47
CA ALA A 9 -14.81 28.01 14.13
C ALA A 9 -14.76 26.47 14.04
N SER A 10 -14.58 25.80 15.19
CA SER A 10 -14.56 24.34 15.30
C SER A 10 -15.96 23.74 15.41
N GLU A 11 -16.99 24.54 15.69
CA GLU A 11 -18.40 24.10 15.80
C GLU A 11 -18.59 22.96 16.82
N ILE A 12 -17.80 22.96 17.89
CA ILE A 12 -17.87 21.96 18.97
C ILE A 12 -18.69 22.48 20.15
N ASP A 13 -19.27 21.56 20.92
CA ASP A 13 -19.79 21.87 22.24
C ASP A 13 -18.63 21.95 23.25
N TYR A 14 -18.53 23.06 23.97
CA TYR A 14 -17.42 23.31 24.91
C TYR A 14 -17.85 24.21 26.07
N THR A 15 -17.13 24.09 27.19
CA THR A 15 -17.21 25.03 28.32
C THR A 15 -15.84 25.58 28.65
N LEU A 16 -15.70 26.92 28.62
CA LEU A 16 -14.50 27.62 29.08
C LEU A 16 -14.60 27.81 30.61
N VAL A 17 -13.84 27.02 31.36
CA VAL A 17 -13.89 27.01 32.84
C VAL A 17 -12.85 27.91 33.49
N GLN A 18 -11.76 28.23 32.77
CA GLN A 18 -10.74 29.19 33.20
C GLN A 18 -10.18 29.94 31.99
N GLY A 19 -9.78 31.20 32.19
CA GLY A 19 -9.23 32.06 31.15
C GLY A 19 -10.28 32.95 30.49
N SER A 20 -9.81 33.89 29.67
CA SER A 20 -10.65 34.91 29.03
C SER A 20 -11.23 34.47 27.68
N GLY A 21 -10.59 33.48 27.04
CA GLY A 21 -10.83 33.12 25.64
C GLY A 21 -10.10 34.02 24.64
N ASN A 22 -9.40 35.06 25.12
CA ASN A 22 -8.61 35.98 24.29
C ASN A 22 -7.14 35.54 24.18
N GLU A 23 -6.77 34.38 24.68
CA GLU A 23 -5.41 33.85 24.59
C GLU A 23 -5.03 33.69 23.11
N GLU A 24 -3.80 34.05 22.76
CA GLU A 24 -3.30 33.88 21.40
C GLU A 24 -2.88 32.42 21.22
N ILE A 25 -3.45 31.75 20.21
CA ILE A 25 -3.12 30.37 19.83
C ILE A 25 -2.38 30.38 18.49
N ARG A 26 -1.14 29.90 18.51
CA ARG A 26 -0.22 29.78 17.36
C ARG A 26 0.02 28.34 16.91
N GLY A 27 -0.43 27.36 17.68
CA GLY A 27 -0.33 25.95 17.35
C GLY A 27 -1.32 25.09 18.13
N VAL A 28 -1.46 23.84 17.69
CA VAL A 28 -2.23 22.79 18.38
C VAL A 28 -1.36 21.56 18.51
N ALA A 29 -1.44 20.86 19.66
CA ALA A 29 -0.64 19.68 19.94
C ALA A 29 -1.41 18.67 20.79
N ILE A 30 -1.20 17.38 20.52
CA ILE A 30 -1.73 16.25 21.33
C ILE A 30 -0.62 15.50 22.09
N ASP A 31 0.63 15.89 21.86
CA ASP A 31 1.82 15.33 22.52
C ASP A 31 2.52 16.50 23.22
N SER A 32 2.64 16.43 24.55
CA SER A 32 3.19 17.52 25.35
C SER A 32 4.63 17.85 24.94
N ARG A 33 5.38 16.84 24.47
CA ARG A 33 6.76 16.99 23.98
C ARG A 33 6.85 17.82 22.70
N LYS A 34 5.74 17.98 21.97
CA LYS A 34 5.62 18.79 20.74
C LYS A 34 4.96 20.16 21.00
N VAL A 35 4.70 20.53 22.25
CA VAL A 35 4.14 21.84 22.58
C VAL A 35 5.20 22.92 22.33
N GLU A 36 4.76 23.98 21.65
CA GLU A 36 5.51 25.21 21.42
C GLU A 36 4.80 26.37 22.15
N PRO A 37 5.47 27.51 22.37
CA PRO A 37 4.85 28.67 22.98
C PRO A 37 3.55 29.07 22.28
N GLN A 38 2.52 29.40 23.07
CA GLN A 38 1.20 29.79 22.58
C GLN A 38 0.45 28.67 21.86
N CYS A 39 0.68 27.41 22.23
CA CYS A 39 -0.12 26.29 21.75
C CYS A 39 -1.38 26.05 22.59
N LEU A 40 -2.41 25.50 21.95
CA LEU A 40 -3.48 24.74 22.60
C LEU A 40 -3.05 23.28 22.71
N PHE A 41 -2.85 22.80 23.94
CA PHE A 41 -2.58 21.38 24.19
C PHE A 41 -3.90 20.63 24.41
N MET A 42 -4.10 19.54 23.65
CA MET A 42 -5.31 18.72 23.73
C MET A 42 -4.93 17.37 24.35
N GLY A 43 -5.25 17.22 25.63
CA GLY A 43 -4.85 16.07 26.44
C GLY A 43 -5.63 14.82 26.09
N LEU A 44 -5.37 14.22 24.92
CA LEU A 44 -6.08 13.01 24.48
C LEU A 44 -5.78 11.82 25.41
N PRO A 45 -6.80 11.03 25.80
CA PRO A 45 -6.57 9.79 26.52
C PRO A 45 -5.80 8.80 25.63
N GLY A 46 -4.73 8.24 26.17
CA GLY A 46 -4.03 7.11 25.55
C GLY A 46 -4.69 5.78 25.88
N THR A 47 -4.09 4.68 25.41
CA THR A 47 -4.52 3.32 25.79
C THR A 47 -4.10 2.92 27.20
N LYS A 48 -3.16 3.67 27.81
CA LYS A 48 -2.56 3.37 29.12
C LYS A 48 -2.48 4.55 30.08
N VAL A 49 -2.71 5.78 29.60
CA VAL A 49 -2.50 7.03 30.34
C VAL A 49 -3.62 8.01 30.03
N LYS A 50 -4.02 8.81 31.02
CA LYS A 50 -4.94 9.94 30.80
C LYS A 50 -4.16 11.12 30.22
N GLY A 51 -4.76 11.87 29.31
CA GLY A 51 -4.08 13.01 28.69
C GLY A 51 -3.91 14.20 29.64
N SER A 52 -4.80 14.34 30.64
CA SER A 52 -4.66 15.26 31.77
C SER A 52 -3.35 15.13 32.55
N GLN A 53 -2.72 13.95 32.56
CA GLN A 53 -1.43 13.73 33.23
C GLN A 53 -0.28 14.54 32.64
N PHE A 54 -0.41 15.00 31.39
CA PHE A 54 0.64 15.74 30.69
C PHE A 54 0.38 17.26 30.62
N VAL A 55 -0.68 17.74 31.26
CA VAL A 55 -1.05 19.16 31.24
C VAL A 55 0.02 20.04 31.86
N GLU A 56 0.59 19.65 33.00
CA GLU A 56 1.66 20.43 33.65
C GLU A 56 2.91 20.54 32.78
N ASP A 57 3.32 19.45 32.12
CA ASP A 57 4.46 19.46 31.17
C ASP A 57 4.15 20.34 29.94
N ALA A 58 2.92 20.28 29.42
CA ALA A 58 2.49 21.13 28.31
C ALA A 58 2.51 22.62 28.70
N VAL A 59 2.02 22.97 29.89
CA VAL A 59 2.06 24.35 30.40
C VAL A 59 3.50 24.81 30.62
N ALA A 60 4.35 23.97 31.21
CA ALA A 60 5.77 24.27 31.40
C ALA A 60 6.51 24.52 30.06
N ARG A 61 6.03 23.92 28.97
CA ARG A 61 6.55 24.13 27.59
C ARG A 61 5.91 25.31 26.86
N GLY A 62 4.95 26.01 27.48
CA GLY A 62 4.38 27.25 26.98
C GLY A 62 2.99 27.13 26.35
N ALA A 63 2.23 26.08 26.66
CA ALA A 63 0.81 26.04 26.31
C ALA A 63 0.07 27.24 26.94
N SER A 64 -0.69 27.98 26.14
CA SER A 64 -1.53 29.09 26.61
C SER A 64 -2.97 28.65 26.88
N ALA A 65 -3.34 27.47 26.40
CA ALA A 65 -4.63 26.86 26.67
C ALA A 65 -4.50 25.34 26.70
N VAL A 66 -5.40 24.70 27.45
CA VAL A 66 -5.55 23.24 27.50
C VAL A 66 -6.99 22.83 27.23
N LEU A 67 -7.15 21.75 26.47
CA LEU A 67 -8.42 21.09 26.20
C LEU A 67 -8.43 19.74 26.92
N VAL A 68 -9.45 19.50 27.73
CA VAL A 68 -9.65 18.27 28.50
C VAL A 68 -11.11 17.83 28.47
N SER A 69 -11.41 16.59 28.86
CA SER A 69 -12.80 16.14 28.98
C SER A 69 -13.50 16.79 30.18
N HIS A 70 -14.84 16.91 30.16
CA HIS A 70 -15.61 17.48 31.28
C HIS A 70 -15.34 16.80 32.62
N ASP A 71 -15.14 15.48 32.63
CA ASP A 71 -14.86 14.68 33.82
C ASP A 71 -13.44 14.88 34.37
N GLU A 72 -12.56 15.56 33.63
CA GLU A 72 -11.19 15.88 34.04
C GLU A 72 -11.01 17.36 34.45
N ALA A 73 -12.08 18.17 34.42
CA ALA A 73 -12.02 19.61 34.65
C ALA A 73 -11.42 19.98 36.02
N ASP A 74 -11.98 19.41 37.09
CA ASP A 74 -11.58 19.72 38.48
C ASP A 74 -10.13 19.28 38.76
N GLU A 75 -9.71 18.14 38.19
CA GLU A 75 -8.34 17.62 38.34
C GLU A 75 -7.32 18.58 37.70
N VAL A 76 -7.70 19.22 36.59
CA VAL A 76 -6.81 20.05 35.78
C VAL A 76 -6.73 21.48 36.33
N LEU A 77 -7.86 22.05 36.77
CA LEU A 77 -7.92 23.41 37.34
C LEU A 77 -6.94 23.59 38.51
N GLY A 78 -6.75 22.58 39.35
CA GLY A 78 -5.80 22.63 40.46
C GLY A 78 -4.31 22.55 40.06
N LYS A 79 -4.01 22.25 38.80
CA LYS A 79 -2.65 21.99 38.28
C LYS A 79 -2.16 23.06 37.31
N VAL A 80 -3.04 23.94 36.83
CA VAL A 80 -2.68 24.97 35.84
C VAL A 80 -2.68 26.37 36.46
N PRO A 81 -1.74 27.26 36.08
CA PRO A 81 -1.77 28.66 36.50
C PRO A 81 -3.00 29.39 35.92
N ASP A 82 -3.51 30.40 36.64
CA ASP A 82 -4.64 31.24 36.22
C ASP A 82 -4.44 31.91 34.84
N SER A 83 -3.19 32.07 34.41
CA SER A 83 -2.83 32.63 33.10
C SER A 83 -3.07 31.68 31.92
N VAL A 84 -3.35 30.40 32.18
CA VAL A 84 -3.62 29.38 31.16
C VAL A 84 -5.12 29.17 31.07
N ALA A 85 -5.68 29.20 29.86
CA ALA A 85 -7.09 28.89 29.66
C ALA A 85 -7.36 27.38 29.76
N VAL A 86 -8.48 27.00 30.36
CA VAL A 86 -8.94 25.61 30.46
C VAL A 86 -10.29 25.49 29.78
N VAL A 87 -10.33 24.65 28.74
CA VAL A 87 -11.52 24.34 27.96
C VAL A 87 -11.89 22.89 28.19
N THR A 88 -13.16 22.64 28.45
CA THR A 88 -13.68 21.29 28.68
C THR A 88 -14.71 20.92 27.62
N VAL A 89 -14.74 19.65 27.23
CA VAL A 89 -15.60 19.11 26.17
C VAL A 89 -16.18 17.75 26.54
N PRO A 90 -17.32 17.33 25.96
CA PRO A 90 -17.91 16.02 26.24
C PRO A 90 -17.11 14.88 25.62
N ASP A 91 -16.61 15.05 24.40
CA ASP A 91 -15.73 14.10 23.72
C ASP A 91 -14.48 14.81 23.19
N ILE A 92 -13.36 14.57 23.88
CA ILE A 92 -12.08 15.21 23.54
C ILE A 92 -11.49 14.69 22.22
N ARG A 93 -11.71 13.43 21.84
CA ARG A 93 -11.19 12.89 20.57
C ARG A 93 -11.88 13.57 19.40
N GLN A 94 -13.20 13.67 19.49
CA GLN A 94 -13.99 14.37 18.50
C GLN A 94 -13.58 15.85 18.43
N ALA A 95 -13.58 16.54 19.57
CA ALA A 95 -13.24 17.95 19.62
C ALA A 95 -11.84 18.25 19.08
N ALA A 96 -10.84 17.42 19.39
CA ALA A 96 -9.47 17.63 18.94
C ALA A 96 -9.34 17.60 17.40
N GLY A 97 -10.07 16.72 16.71
CA GLY A 97 -10.06 16.69 15.26
C GLY A 97 -10.73 17.90 14.63
N PHE A 98 -11.90 18.31 15.14
CA PHE A 98 -12.57 19.55 14.69
C PHE A 98 -11.74 20.81 14.94
N ILE A 99 -11.09 20.90 16.10
CA ILE A 99 -10.18 22.00 16.44
C ILE A 99 -8.97 22.00 15.50
N ALA A 100 -8.35 20.85 15.25
CA ALA A 100 -7.24 20.76 14.31
C ALA A 100 -7.68 21.18 12.90
N HIS A 101 -8.84 20.72 12.43
CA HIS A 101 -9.40 21.11 11.14
C HIS A 101 -9.62 22.63 11.04
N ALA A 102 -10.24 23.24 12.06
CA ALA A 102 -10.48 24.68 12.12
C ALA A 102 -9.18 25.49 12.21
N PHE A 103 -8.24 25.07 13.06
CA PHE A 103 -6.94 25.72 13.24
C PHE A 103 -6.15 25.81 11.93
N PHE A 104 -6.17 24.73 11.14
CA PHE A 104 -5.52 24.70 9.83
C PHE A 104 -6.37 25.33 8.71
N GLY A 105 -7.49 25.98 9.03
CA GLY A 105 -8.32 26.73 8.08
C GLY A 105 -9.19 25.85 7.20
N LYS A 106 -9.78 24.79 7.79
CA LYS A 106 -10.70 23.82 7.18
C LYS A 106 -10.19 23.24 5.84
N PRO A 107 -8.97 22.67 5.79
CA PRO A 107 -8.32 22.31 4.53
C PRO A 107 -9.08 21.27 3.69
N SER A 108 -9.88 20.38 4.29
CA SER A 108 -10.66 19.41 3.51
C SER A 108 -11.80 20.05 2.71
N GLU A 109 -12.23 21.26 3.06
CA GLU A 109 -13.25 21.99 2.27
C GLU A 109 -12.66 22.63 1.00
N LYS A 110 -11.33 22.68 0.90
CA LYS A 110 -10.58 23.25 -0.22
C LYS A 110 -9.94 22.18 -1.11
N LEU A 111 -10.10 20.91 -0.75
CA LEU A 111 -9.54 19.74 -1.43
C LEU A 111 -10.65 18.73 -1.71
N LYS A 112 -10.49 17.94 -2.77
CA LYS A 112 -11.31 16.73 -2.95
C LYS A 112 -10.60 15.55 -2.31
N LEU A 113 -11.05 15.17 -1.11
CA LEU A 113 -10.46 14.04 -0.38
C LEU A 113 -11.10 12.71 -0.81
N VAL A 114 -10.25 11.73 -1.07
CA VAL A 114 -10.63 10.34 -1.33
C VAL A 114 -10.19 9.48 -0.14
N GLY A 115 -11.14 8.90 0.58
CA GLY A 115 -10.87 8.03 1.74
C GLY A 115 -10.91 6.56 1.35
N ILE A 116 -9.91 5.76 1.72
CA ILE A 116 -9.88 4.33 1.38
C ILE A 116 -9.78 3.49 2.65
N THR A 117 -10.75 2.61 2.87
CA THR A 117 -10.72 1.66 3.98
C THR A 117 -10.98 0.21 3.56
N GLY A 118 -10.83 -0.67 4.53
CA GLY A 118 -10.88 -2.12 4.40
C GLY A 118 -9.61 -2.80 4.92
N THR A 119 -9.55 -4.12 4.82
CA THR A 119 -8.45 -4.92 5.38
C THR A 119 -7.27 -4.90 4.42
N ASN A 120 -7.49 -5.36 3.19
CA ASN A 120 -6.48 -5.46 2.15
C ASN A 120 -6.79 -4.55 0.96
N GLY A 121 -5.76 -4.09 0.24
CA GLY A 121 -5.91 -3.34 -1.02
C GLY A 121 -5.93 -1.81 -0.90
N LYS A 122 -5.96 -1.25 0.32
CA LYS A 122 -5.97 0.21 0.56
C LYS A 122 -4.84 0.94 -0.18
N THR A 123 -3.60 0.51 0.05
CA THR A 123 -2.41 1.08 -0.58
C THR A 123 -2.46 0.94 -2.11
N THR A 124 -2.78 -0.23 -2.64
CA THR A 124 -2.86 -0.43 -4.11
C THR A 124 -3.89 0.48 -4.74
N CYS A 125 -5.08 0.58 -4.15
CA CYS A 125 -6.13 1.49 -4.62
C CYS A 125 -5.68 2.95 -4.53
N ALA A 126 -4.96 3.35 -3.47
CA ALA A 126 -4.48 4.72 -3.33
C ALA A 126 -3.55 5.13 -4.49
N PHE A 127 -2.63 4.26 -4.89
CA PHE A 127 -1.73 4.49 -6.02
C PHE A 127 -2.45 4.44 -7.37
N LEU A 128 -3.38 3.51 -7.57
CA LEU A 128 -4.19 3.44 -8.79
C LEU A 128 -5.06 4.69 -8.98
N ILE A 129 -5.77 5.12 -7.92
CA ILE A 129 -6.60 6.33 -7.95
C ILE A 129 -5.75 7.56 -8.21
N ASP A 130 -4.60 7.69 -7.55
CA ASP A 130 -3.68 8.79 -7.82
C ASP A 130 -3.18 8.79 -9.28
N SER A 131 -2.80 7.63 -9.81
CA SER A 131 -2.37 7.49 -11.21
C SER A 131 -3.47 7.89 -12.20
N ILE A 132 -4.72 7.48 -11.94
CA ILE A 132 -5.91 7.87 -12.71
C ILE A 132 -6.13 9.39 -12.66
N LEU A 133 -6.05 9.99 -11.47
CA LEU A 133 -6.23 11.44 -11.31
C LEU A 133 -5.10 12.23 -12.00
N ARG A 134 -3.86 11.75 -11.93
CA ARG A 134 -2.72 12.35 -12.65
C ARG A 134 -2.87 12.22 -14.16
N ALA A 135 -3.32 11.07 -14.67
CA ALA A 135 -3.64 10.88 -16.09
C ALA A 135 -4.78 11.81 -16.55
N TRP A 136 -5.70 12.16 -15.65
CA TRP A 136 -6.72 13.18 -15.89
C TRP A 136 -6.20 14.63 -15.82
N GLY A 137 -4.92 14.84 -15.51
CA GLY A 137 -4.28 16.15 -15.42
C GLY A 137 -4.50 16.86 -14.08
N LYS A 138 -4.87 16.13 -13.02
CA LYS A 138 -5.09 16.69 -11.68
C LYS A 138 -3.82 16.73 -10.84
N LYS A 139 -3.72 17.75 -9.98
CA LYS A 139 -2.66 17.84 -8.96
C LYS A 139 -3.05 17.07 -7.72
N THR A 140 -2.27 16.04 -7.37
CA THR A 140 -2.64 15.06 -6.33
C THR A 140 -1.61 14.96 -5.21
N GLY A 141 -2.08 14.50 -4.04
CA GLY A 141 -1.24 14.00 -2.95
C GLY A 141 -1.73 12.63 -2.46
N ILE A 142 -0.82 11.86 -1.85
CA ILE A 142 -1.12 10.57 -1.22
C ILE A 142 -0.73 10.65 0.27
N SER A 143 -1.57 10.10 1.15
CA SER A 143 -1.19 9.79 2.53
C SER A 143 -1.55 8.35 2.85
N GLY A 144 -0.54 7.50 3.07
CA GLY A 144 -0.79 6.08 3.33
C GLY A 144 0.39 5.36 3.98
N THR A 145 0.32 4.03 3.95
CA THR A 145 1.29 3.16 4.63
C THR A 145 2.69 3.30 4.07
N ILE A 146 2.82 3.40 2.74
CA ILE A 146 4.13 3.49 2.07
C ILE A 146 4.74 4.88 2.27
N CYS A 147 3.96 5.93 1.99
CA CYS A 147 4.47 7.28 1.99
C CYS A 147 3.39 8.34 2.19
N GLN A 148 3.88 9.53 2.55
CA GLN A 148 3.18 10.78 2.36
C GLN A 148 3.82 11.51 1.18
N ARG A 149 3.03 11.81 0.16
CA ARG A 149 3.49 12.48 -1.06
C ARG A 149 2.62 13.68 -1.37
N LEU A 150 3.25 14.83 -1.60
CA LEU A 150 2.61 16.07 -2.03
C LEU A 150 3.24 16.51 -3.36
N GLY A 151 2.54 16.31 -4.46
CA GLY A 151 3.12 16.50 -5.80
C GLY A 151 4.28 15.53 -6.04
N GLU A 152 5.49 16.06 -6.21
CA GLU A 152 6.73 15.28 -6.42
C GLU A 152 7.55 15.10 -5.14
N LYS A 153 7.13 15.69 -4.01
CA LYS A 153 7.83 15.56 -2.73
C LYS A 153 7.28 14.39 -1.93
N GLU A 154 8.14 13.48 -1.53
CA GLU A 154 7.78 12.28 -0.77
C GLU A 154 8.54 12.21 0.56
N CYS A 155 7.85 11.80 1.61
CA CYS A 155 8.43 11.44 2.89
C CYS A 155 7.85 10.12 3.42
N ALA A 156 8.65 9.40 4.20
CA ALA A 156 8.23 8.16 4.82
C ALA A 156 7.11 8.42 5.85
N ALA A 157 6.08 7.58 5.81
CA ALA A 157 4.98 7.64 6.78
C ALA A 157 5.34 6.88 8.05
N SER A 158 5.00 7.42 9.23
CA SER A 158 5.16 6.72 10.51
C SER A 158 3.93 5.88 10.89
N LEU A 159 2.77 6.21 10.34
CA LEU A 159 1.49 5.53 10.54
C LEU A 159 0.74 5.53 9.20
N THR A 160 -0.08 4.49 8.95
CA THR A 160 -0.97 4.46 7.77
C THR A 160 -1.88 5.67 7.70
N THR A 161 -2.42 6.09 8.85
CA THR A 161 -3.17 7.34 9.01
C THR A 161 -2.58 8.10 10.19
N PRO A 162 -2.04 9.32 10.00
CA PRO A 162 -1.48 10.15 11.06
C PRO A 162 -2.49 10.47 12.16
N ASP A 163 -2.03 11.02 13.28
CA ASP A 163 -2.92 11.63 14.28
C ASP A 163 -3.67 12.86 13.71
N CYS A 164 -4.70 13.32 14.42
CA CYS A 164 -5.58 14.39 13.91
C CYS A 164 -4.85 15.71 13.60
N VAL A 165 -3.82 16.05 14.37
CA VAL A 165 -3.06 17.28 14.13
C VAL A 165 -2.18 17.13 12.89
N GLU A 166 -1.43 16.03 12.78
CA GLU A 166 -0.58 15.77 11.61
C GLU A 166 -1.41 15.56 10.33
N PHE A 167 -2.58 14.93 10.44
CA PHE A 167 -3.50 14.71 9.32
C PHE A 167 -3.97 16.05 8.73
N HIS A 168 -4.53 16.93 9.55
CA HIS A 168 -5.01 18.24 9.08
C HIS A 168 -3.86 19.16 8.66
N ARG A 169 -2.69 19.06 9.30
CA ARG A 169 -1.47 19.76 8.86
C ARG A 169 -1.02 19.31 7.48
N PHE A 170 -1.07 18.01 7.20
CA PHE A 170 -0.74 17.46 5.89
C PHE A 170 -1.69 18.00 4.81
N LEU A 171 -3.01 18.02 5.09
CA LEU A 171 -4.00 18.61 4.18
C LEU A 171 -3.77 20.10 3.96
N LYS A 172 -3.41 20.86 4.99
CA LYS A 172 -3.06 22.27 4.84
C LYS A 172 -1.87 22.48 3.92
N ARG A 173 -0.82 21.66 4.05
CA ARG A 173 0.33 21.69 3.13
C ARG A 173 -0.07 21.36 1.69
N ALA A 174 -1.00 20.43 1.49
CA ALA A 174 -1.55 20.13 0.17
C ALA A 174 -2.26 21.35 -0.44
N VAL A 175 -3.10 22.05 0.35
CA VAL A 175 -3.74 23.31 -0.07
C VAL A 175 -2.71 24.37 -0.43
N ASP A 176 -1.68 24.56 0.41
CA ASP A 176 -0.63 25.57 0.18
C ASP A 176 0.21 25.30 -1.07
N MET A 177 0.32 24.03 -1.46
CA MET A 177 0.97 23.61 -2.70
C MET A 177 0.04 23.67 -3.93
N GLY A 178 -1.21 24.07 -3.75
CA GLY A 178 -2.21 24.17 -4.82
C GLY A 178 -2.60 22.81 -5.40
N LEU A 179 -2.62 21.76 -4.57
CA LEU A 179 -3.16 20.46 -4.95
C LEU A 179 -4.69 20.52 -5.01
N GLU A 180 -5.30 19.70 -5.86
CA GLU A 180 -6.76 19.60 -6.02
C GLU A 180 -7.33 18.39 -5.28
N TYR A 181 -6.57 17.28 -5.25
CA TYR A 181 -7.00 16.01 -4.68
C TYR A 181 -5.99 15.49 -3.66
N VAL A 182 -6.49 14.81 -2.63
CA VAL A 182 -5.67 13.98 -1.75
C VAL A 182 -6.33 12.62 -1.60
N VAL A 183 -5.57 11.57 -1.89
CA VAL A 183 -5.97 10.18 -1.71
C VAL A 183 -5.35 9.67 -0.42
N THR A 184 -6.17 9.22 0.53
CA THR A 184 -5.68 8.82 1.85
C THR A 184 -6.19 7.45 2.27
N GLU A 185 -5.27 6.64 2.82
CA GLU A 185 -5.64 5.42 3.52
C GLU A 185 -6.22 5.78 4.89
N VAL A 186 -7.41 5.27 5.18
CA VAL A 186 -8.15 5.49 6.43
C VAL A 186 -8.28 4.17 7.17
N SER A 187 -7.37 3.94 8.13
CA SER A 187 -7.38 2.73 8.96
C SER A 187 -8.57 2.69 9.92
N SER A 188 -8.98 1.49 10.35
CA SER A 188 -10.03 1.36 11.38
C SER A 188 -9.64 2.01 12.70
N HIS A 189 -8.35 1.94 13.07
CA HIS A 189 -7.81 2.65 14.22
C HIS A 189 -7.98 4.17 14.09
N ALA A 190 -7.84 4.73 12.89
CA ALA A 190 -7.97 6.15 12.69
C ALA A 190 -9.41 6.64 12.85
N LEU A 191 -10.38 5.85 12.37
CA LEU A 191 -11.80 6.14 12.53
C LEU A 191 -12.23 6.01 14.00
N ASP A 192 -11.89 4.90 14.64
CA ASP A 192 -12.20 4.65 16.06
C ASP A 192 -11.55 5.70 17.00
N GLN A 193 -10.37 6.22 16.65
CA GLN A 193 -9.67 7.22 17.45
C GLN A 193 -9.98 8.67 17.07
N GLY A 194 -10.85 8.91 16.08
CA GLY A 194 -11.19 10.26 15.61
C GLY A 194 -10.03 11.00 14.92
N ARG A 195 -9.04 10.29 14.37
CA ARG A 195 -7.87 10.92 13.72
C ARG A 195 -8.20 11.70 12.46
N VAL A 196 -9.30 11.37 11.80
CA VAL A 196 -9.78 12.06 10.60
C VAL A 196 -11.00 12.94 10.89
N GLU A 197 -11.35 13.13 12.17
CA GLU A 197 -12.52 13.92 12.56
C GLU A 197 -12.42 15.36 12.06
N GLY A 198 -13.56 15.91 11.62
CA GLY A 198 -13.67 17.21 10.96
C GLY A 198 -13.38 17.19 9.46
N ALA A 199 -12.73 16.14 8.94
CA ALA A 199 -12.47 16.03 7.50
C ALA A 199 -13.72 15.63 6.73
N ARG A 200 -13.90 16.25 5.56
CA ARG A 200 -14.96 15.90 4.60
C ARG A 200 -14.38 15.22 3.38
N PHE A 201 -14.91 14.05 3.05
CA PHE A 201 -14.51 13.23 1.92
C PHE A 201 -15.48 13.42 0.76
N GLU A 202 -14.93 13.71 -0.41
CA GLU A 202 -15.67 13.75 -1.68
C GLU A 202 -16.23 12.36 -1.98
N THR A 203 -15.41 11.33 -1.77
CA THR A 203 -15.80 9.93 -1.96
C THR A 203 -14.97 9.01 -1.08
N SER A 204 -15.57 7.89 -0.68
CA SER A 204 -14.90 6.86 0.10
C SER A 204 -15.04 5.46 -0.50
N LEU A 205 -13.99 4.66 -0.37
CA LEU A 205 -13.89 3.32 -0.94
C LEU A 205 -13.85 2.26 0.17
N PHE A 206 -14.76 1.28 0.09
CA PHE A 206 -14.71 0.05 0.88
C PHE A 206 -14.14 -1.10 0.03
N THR A 207 -12.99 -1.64 0.44
CA THR A 207 -12.34 -2.75 -0.28
C THR A 207 -12.83 -4.14 0.15
N ASN A 208 -12.63 -4.52 1.41
CA ASN A 208 -13.02 -5.82 1.98
C ASN A 208 -12.86 -5.81 3.51
N LEU A 209 -13.44 -6.80 4.19
CA LEU A 209 -13.21 -7.04 5.62
C LEU A 209 -12.92 -8.51 5.93
N THR A 210 -11.67 -8.79 6.32
CA THR A 210 -11.21 -10.12 6.74
C THR A 210 -10.53 -10.04 8.12
N ARG A 211 -10.08 -11.17 8.68
CA ARG A 211 -9.49 -11.23 10.03
C ARG A 211 -8.21 -10.42 10.11
N ASP A 212 -8.25 -9.29 10.82
CA ASP A 212 -7.10 -8.46 11.17
C ASP A 212 -7.45 -7.58 12.38
N HIS A 213 -6.44 -7.03 13.07
CA HIS A 213 -6.59 -6.05 14.15
C HIS A 213 -7.54 -6.43 15.30
N LEU A 214 -7.80 -7.72 15.53
CA LEU A 214 -8.67 -8.19 16.62
C LEU A 214 -8.02 -8.05 18.00
N ASP A 215 -6.70 -7.88 18.05
CA ASP A 215 -5.96 -7.47 19.25
C ASP A 215 -6.38 -6.07 19.75
N TYR A 216 -6.85 -5.21 18.84
CA TYR A 216 -7.38 -3.88 19.16
C TYR A 216 -8.91 -3.88 19.26
N HIS A 217 -9.60 -4.31 18.20
CA HIS A 217 -11.07 -4.23 18.08
C HIS A 217 -11.81 -5.28 18.89
N LYS A 218 -11.12 -6.31 19.41
CA LYS A 218 -11.65 -7.45 20.17
C LYS A 218 -12.50 -8.43 19.34
N ASP A 219 -13.38 -7.92 18.49
CA ASP A 219 -14.27 -8.71 17.64
C ASP A 219 -14.50 -8.09 16.25
N PHE A 220 -15.08 -8.88 15.35
CA PHE A 220 -15.38 -8.48 13.98
C PHE A 220 -16.46 -7.40 13.89
N GLU A 221 -17.38 -7.35 14.84
CA GLU A 221 -18.48 -6.38 14.81
C GLU A 221 -17.95 -4.98 15.07
N SER A 222 -17.17 -4.82 16.15
CA SER A 222 -16.49 -3.57 16.49
C SER A 222 -15.55 -3.12 15.35
N TYR A 223 -14.82 -4.06 14.75
CA TYR A 223 -13.95 -3.77 13.60
C TYR A 223 -14.74 -3.28 12.37
N PHE A 224 -15.89 -3.88 12.09
CA PHE A 224 -16.78 -3.46 11.01
C PHE A 224 -17.39 -2.08 11.29
N GLN A 225 -17.91 -1.86 12.50
CA GLN A 225 -18.49 -0.57 12.89
C GLN A 225 -17.47 0.57 12.82
N ALA A 226 -16.23 0.33 13.23
CA ALA A 226 -15.17 1.32 13.10
C ALA A 226 -14.95 1.75 11.63
N LYS A 227 -15.00 0.81 10.68
CA LYS A 227 -14.87 1.13 9.24
C LYS A 227 -16.13 1.75 8.64
N SER A 228 -17.32 1.34 9.10
CA SER A 228 -18.60 1.82 8.58
C SER A 228 -18.78 3.32 8.81
N LEU A 229 -18.14 3.88 9.86
CA LEU A 229 -18.11 5.31 10.15
C LEU A 229 -17.79 6.14 8.89
N LEU A 230 -16.77 5.75 8.11
CA LEU A 230 -16.34 6.50 6.92
C LEU A 230 -17.45 6.64 5.86
N PHE A 231 -18.46 5.77 5.88
CA PHE A 231 -19.57 5.73 4.91
C PHE A 231 -20.86 6.37 5.44
N SER A 232 -20.74 7.21 6.46
CA SER A 232 -21.81 8.08 6.95
C SER A 232 -21.74 9.46 6.30
N SER A 233 -22.85 10.20 6.33
CA SER A 233 -22.91 11.60 5.88
C SER A 233 -22.06 12.55 6.72
N HIS A 234 -21.60 12.09 7.89
CA HIS A 234 -20.64 12.81 8.73
C HIS A 234 -19.29 12.98 8.02
N TYR A 235 -18.84 11.93 7.33
CA TYR A 235 -17.54 11.92 6.65
C TYR A 235 -17.64 12.08 5.14
N SER A 236 -18.53 11.35 4.48
CA SER A 236 -18.46 11.18 3.02
C SER A 236 -19.71 11.65 2.30
N MET A 237 -19.52 12.32 1.15
CA MET A 237 -20.63 12.70 0.26
C MET A 237 -21.15 11.51 -0.56
N CYS A 238 -20.25 10.65 -1.03
CA CYS A 238 -20.59 9.43 -1.74
C CYS A 238 -19.58 8.30 -1.47
N CYS A 239 -19.85 7.10 -1.98
CA CYS A 239 -18.97 5.96 -1.79
C CYS A 239 -18.99 4.93 -2.92
N ALA A 240 -17.91 4.17 -3.02
CA ALA A 240 -17.77 2.95 -3.81
C ALA A 240 -17.62 1.75 -2.86
N ILE A 241 -18.42 0.70 -3.07
CA ILE A 241 -18.49 -0.46 -2.16
C ILE A 241 -18.35 -1.77 -2.93
N ASN A 242 -17.47 -2.64 -2.45
CA ASN A 242 -17.28 -3.99 -2.99
C ASN A 242 -18.45 -4.90 -2.61
N LEU A 243 -19.23 -5.37 -3.59
CA LEU A 243 -20.32 -6.32 -3.35
C LEU A 243 -19.89 -7.79 -3.48
N ASP A 244 -18.64 -8.09 -3.82
CA ASP A 244 -18.09 -9.45 -3.67
C ASP A 244 -17.91 -9.80 -2.17
N ASP A 245 -17.80 -8.79 -1.30
CA ASP A 245 -17.52 -8.95 0.13
C ASP A 245 -18.84 -8.96 0.96
N PRO A 246 -19.06 -9.95 1.85
CA PRO A 246 -20.26 -10.01 2.68
C PRO A 246 -20.49 -8.77 3.57
N TYR A 247 -19.43 -8.17 4.12
CA TYR A 247 -19.52 -6.94 4.89
C TYR A 247 -19.74 -5.73 3.98
N GLY A 248 -19.28 -5.78 2.74
CA GLY A 248 -19.63 -4.80 1.71
C GLY A 248 -21.12 -4.81 1.38
N LYS A 249 -21.73 -6.00 1.25
CA LYS A 249 -23.19 -6.14 1.09
C LYS A 249 -23.96 -5.57 2.29
N ARG A 250 -23.51 -5.88 3.51
CA ARG A 250 -24.09 -5.31 4.74
C ARG A 250 -23.96 -3.78 4.79
N LEU A 251 -22.78 -3.25 4.46
CA LEU A 251 -22.53 -1.81 4.42
C LEU A 251 -23.41 -1.11 3.39
N TRP A 252 -23.62 -1.75 2.23
CA TRP A 252 -24.49 -1.26 1.17
C TRP A 252 -25.93 -1.08 1.66
N GLU A 253 -26.44 -1.98 2.49
CA GLU A 253 -27.78 -1.87 3.08
C GLU A 253 -27.87 -0.79 4.16
N GLN A 254 -26.80 -0.57 4.93
CA GLN A 254 -26.78 0.36 6.06
C GLN A 254 -26.53 1.82 5.67
N THR A 255 -25.77 2.06 4.59
CA THR A 255 -25.42 3.41 4.16
C THR A 255 -26.51 4.08 3.32
N ASN A 256 -26.78 5.34 3.64
CA ASN A 256 -27.77 6.19 2.97
C ASN A 256 -27.15 7.30 2.11
N ILE A 257 -25.82 7.38 2.05
CA ILE A 257 -25.15 8.32 1.14
C ILE A 257 -25.20 7.78 -0.30
N LYS A 258 -24.90 8.64 -1.28
CA LYS A 258 -24.84 8.21 -2.68
C LYS A 258 -23.81 7.09 -2.83
N LYS A 259 -24.21 5.95 -3.39
CA LYS A 259 -23.43 4.71 -3.40
C LYS A 259 -23.28 4.13 -4.80
N TYR A 260 -22.10 3.58 -5.07
CA TYR A 260 -21.71 2.94 -6.32
C TYR A 260 -21.16 1.55 -6.01
N SER A 261 -21.63 0.56 -6.75
CA SER A 261 -21.32 -0.85 -6.55
C SER A 261 -20.17 -1.29 -7.45
N TYR A 262 -19.28 -2.12 -6.94
CA TYR A 262 -18.30 -2.81 -7.77
C TYR A 262 -18.06 -4.24 -7.30
N GLY A 263 -17.55 -5.08 -8.21
CA GLY A 263 -17.26 -6.49 -7.91
C GLY A 263 -16.94 -7.29 -9.16
N GLN A 264 -16.50 -8.53 -8.97
CA GLN A 264 -16.25 -9.50 -10.04
C GLN A 264 -17.42 -10.46 -10.28
N GLY A 265 -18.20 -10.77 -9.22
CA GLY A 265 -19.10 -11.92 -9.23
C GLY A 265 -20.50 -11.67 -9.79
N GLU A 266 -21.03 -10.45 -9.66
CA GLU A 266 -22.42 -10.13 -10.02
C GLU A 266 -22.47 -9.26 -11.30
N ARG A 267 -23.36 -9.62 -12.24
CA ARG A 267 -23.65 -8.77 -13.41
C ARG A 267 -24.59 -7.65 -13.00
N GLY A 268 -24.40 -6.45 -13.56
CA GLY A 268 -25.26 -5.30 -13.31
C GLY A 268 -24.77 -4.35 -12.20
N LEU A 269 -23.58 -4.58 -11.65
CA LEU A 269 -22.89 -3.61 -10.80
C LEU A 269 -22.44 -2.39 -11.62
N ASP A 270 -22.25 -1.25 -10.97
CA ASP A 270 -21.78 -0.02 -11.64
C ASP A 270 -20.39 -0.22 -12.26
N VAL A 271 -19.54 -1.01 -11.60
CA VAL A 271 -18.22 -1.39 -12.12
C VAL A 271 -17.96 -2.89 -11.99
N HIS A 272 -17.78 -3.59 -13.11
CA HIS A 272 -17.54 -5.03 -13.13
C HIS A 272 -16.76 -5.46 -14.39
N PRO A 273 -16.06 -6.61 -14.38
CA PRO A 273 -15.38 -7.09 -15.56
C PRO A 273 -16.39 -7.68 -16.56
N LEU A 274 -16.18 -7.40 -17.84
CA LEU A 274 -16.87 -8.09 -18.95
C LEU A 274 -16.04 -9.27 -19.43
N GLU A 275 -14.73 -9.04 -19.57
CA GLU A 275 -13.74 -10.04 -19.90
C GLU A 275 -12.45 -9.74 -19.13
N ALA A 276 -11.77 -10.79 -18.66
CA ALA A 276 -10.47 -10.64 -18.02
C ALA A 276 -9.60 -11.87 -18.27
N ARG A 277 -8.35 -11.63 -18.70
CA ARG A 277 -7.30 -12.62 -18.84
C ARG A 277 -6.11 -12.20 -17.99
N LEU A 278 -5.68 -13.09 -17.11
CA LEU A 278 -4.59 -12.86 -16.18
C LEU A 278 -3.43 -13.79 -16.54
N ASP A 279 -2.24 -13.24 -16.68
CA ASP A 279 -1.04 -14.01 -16.95
C ASP A 279 0.20 -13.34 -16.31
N ARG A 280 1.39 -13.85 -16.63
CA ARG A 280 2.65 -13.32 -16.10
C ARG A 280 2.98 -11.90 -16.58
N ASN A 281 2.37 -11.47 -17.68
CA ASN A 281 2.55 -10.13 -18.26
C ASN A 281 1.57 -9.11 -17.66
N GLY A 282 0.62 -9.55 -16.85
CA GLY A 282 -0.31 -8.67 -16.15
C GLY A 282 -1.77 -9.05 -16.33
N ILE A 283 -2.62 -8.04 -16.31
CA ILE A 283 -4.07 -8.15 -16.42
C ILE A 283 -4.50 -7.47 -17.72
N HIS A 284 -5.13 -8.25 -18.60
CA HIS A 284 -5.81 -7.75 -19.78
C HIS A 284 -7.31 -7.86 -19.54
N ALA A 285 -8.03 -6.73 -19.50
CA ALA A 285 -9.44 -6.74 -19.17
C ALA A 285 -10.23 -5.72 -19.98
N THR A 286 -11.49 -6.05 -20.24
CA THR A 286 -12.53 -5.09 -20.62
C THR A 286 -13.47 -4.97 -19.44
N ILE A 287 -13.61 -3.77 -18.88
CA ILE A 287 -14.43 -3.51 -17.70
C ILE A 287 -15.59 -2.56 -18.05
N ARG A 288 -16.75 -2.79 -17.44
CA ARG A 288 -17.88 -1.86 -17.43
C ARG A 288 -17.61 -0.80 -16.37
N VAL A 289 -17.75 0.48 -16.70
CA VAL A 289 -17.69 1.61 -15.76
C VAL A 289 -18.89 2.52 -16.01
N GLY A 290 -19.91 2.41 -15.16
CA GLY A 290 -21.22 3.00 -15.41
C GLY A 290 -21.81 2.46 -16.72
N HIS A 291 -21.98 3.34 -17.71
CA HIS A 291 -22.47 2.96 -19.04
C HIS A 291 -21.36 2.77 -20.08
N GLU A 292 -20.10 3.02 -19.73
CA GLU A 292 -18.96 2.92 -20.64
C GLU A 292 -18.25 1.57 -20.51
N GLU A 293 -17.60 1.14 -21.59
CA GLU A 293 -16.74 -0.04 -21.61
C GLU A 293 -15.28 0.38 -21.86
N ILE A 294 -14.37 -0.10 -21.02
CA ILE A 294 -12.96 0.28 -21.05
C ILE A 294 -12.10 -0.98 -21.20
N SER A 295 -11.41 -1.10 -22.33
CA SER A 295 -10.37 -2.13 -22.53
C SER A 295 -9.00 -1.60 -22.11
N LEU A 296 -8.35 -2.30 -21.19
CA LEU A 296 -7.10 -1.91 -20.54
C LEU A 296 -6.10 -3.06 -20.40
N LYS A 297 -4.82 -2.69 -20.24
CA LYS A 297 -3.70 -3.60 -19.93
C LYS A 297 -2.92 -3.08 -18.72
N SER A 298 -2.97 -3.78 -17.59
CA SER A 298 -2.23 -3.42 -16.38
C SER A 298 -1.06 -4.36 -16.14
N SER A 299 0.10 -3.83 -15.74
CA SER A 299 1.29 -4.60 -15.34
C SER A 299 1.12 -5.33 -14.00
N LEU A 300 0.09 -5.00 -13.22
CA LEU A 300 -0.21 -5.62 -11.93
C LEU A 300 -0.60 -7.09 -12.09
N LEU A 301 -0.24 -7.92 -11.10
CA LEU A 301 -0.44 -9.36 -11.15
C LEU A 301 -1.57 -9.82 -10.23
N GLY A 302 -2.34 -10.80 -10.69
CA GLY A 302 -3.28 -11.55 -9.87
C GLY A 302 -4.69 -10.97 -9.76
N ARG A 303 -5.64 -11.84 -9.46
CA ARG A 303 -7.07 -11.52 -9.38
C ARG A 303 -7.44 -10.46 -8.34
N HIS A 304 -6.74 -10.41 -7.22
CA HIS A 304 -6.95 -9.37 -6.21
C HIS A 304 -6.61 -7.97 -6.75
N ASN A 305 -5.65 -7.85 -7.67
CA ASN A 305 -5.34 -6.58 -8.33
C ASN A 305 -6.36 -6.22 -9.42
N LEU A 306 -7.01 -7.18 -10.08
CA LEU A 306 -8.20 -6.88 -10.88
C LEU A 306 -9.29 -6.26 -10.01
N GLN A 307 -9.51 -6.79 -8.81
CA GLN A 307 -10.42 -6.20 -7.81
C GLN A 307 -10.02 -4.77 -7.43
N ASN A 308 -8.74 -4.51 -7.18
CA ASN A 308 -8.24 -3.16 -6.88
C ASN A 308 -8.40 -2.19 -8.06
N ILE A 309 -8.26 -2.68 -9.30
CA ILE A 309 -8.51 -1.91 -10.52
C ILE A 309 -9.99 -1.52 -10.61
N LEU A 310 -10.91 -2.47 -10.41
CA LEU A 310 -12.35 -2.21 -10.39
C LEU A 310 -12.74 -1.23 -9.28
N ALA A 311 -12.16 -1.39 -8.09
CA ALA A 311 -12.35 -0.49 -6.95
C ALA A 311 -11.93 0.96 -7.28
N SER A 312 -10.77 1.10 -7.93
CA SER A 312 -10.21 2.40 -8.33
C SER A 312 -11.02 3.05 -9.45
N ALA A 313 -11.50 2.26 -10.41
CA ALA A 313 -12.42 2.71 -11.45
C ALA A 313 -13.79 3.12 -10.88
N ALA A 314 -14.28 2.45 -9.83
CA ALA A 314 -15.51 2.84 -9.13
C ALA A 314 -15.36 4.19 -8.42
N VAL A 315 -14.23 4.44 -7.77
CA VAL A 315 -13.90 5.77 -7.24
C VAL A 315 -13.84 6.81 -8.37
N ALA A 316 -13.17 6.49 -9.47
CA ALA A 316 -13.06 7.39 -10.61
C ALA A 316 -14.44 7.74 -11.21
N LEU A 317 -15.36 6.76 -11.25
CA LEU A 317 -16.76 6.97 -11.63
C LEU A 317 -17.47 7.93 -10.68
N THR A 318 -17.28 7.79 -9.37
CA THR A 318 -17.88 8.72 -8.38
C THR A 318 -17.42 10.17 -8.59
N LEU A 319 -16.18 10.35 -9.04
CA LEU A 319 -15.55 11.65 -9.28
C LEU A 319 -15.82 12.22 -10.68
N GLY A 320 -16.49 11.46 -11.55
CA GLY A 320 -16.76 11.87 -12.94
C GLY A 320 -15.50 11.90 -13.82
N VAL A 321 -14.52 11.04 -13.55
CA VAL A 321 -13.30 10.94 -14.36
C VAL A 321 -13.64 10.35 -15.74
N PRO A 322 -13.17 10.93 -16.85
CA PRO A 322 -13.39 10.38 -18.19
C PRO A 322 -12.75 9.00 -18.37
N SER A 323 -13.42 8.09 -19.08
CA SER A 323 -12.93 6.73 -19.36
C SER A 323 -11.50 6.66 -19.92
N GLN A 324 -11.11 7.63 -20.76
CA GLN A 324 -9.75 7.70 -21.30
C GLN A 324 -8.69 7.88 -20.22
N ALA A 325 -8.95 8.74 -19.21
CA ALA A 325 -8.03 8.96 -18.10
C ALA A 325 -8.00 7.77 -17.13
N ILE A 326 -9.15 7.10 -16.93
CA ILE A 326 -9.22 5.84 -16.17
C ILE A 326 -8.31 4.80 -16.79
N LYS A 327 -8.44 4.56 -18.10
CA LYS A 327 -7.57 3.65 -18.85
C LYS A 327 -6.10 4.04 -18.68
N GLN A 328 -5.74 5.27 -19.06
CA GLN A 328 -4.35 5.72 -19.05
C GLN A 328 -3.70 5.60 -17.67
N GLY A 329 -4.42 5.97 -16.60
CA GLY A 329 -3.88 5.86 -15.25
C GLY A 329 -3.67 4.42 -14.78
N ILE A 330 -4.57 3.49 -15.14
CA ILE A 330 -4.42 2.07 -14.81
C ILE A 330 -3.25 1.45 -15.59
N GLU A 331 -3.12 1.78 -16.88
CA GLU A 331 -2.05 1.26 -17.74
C GLU A 331 -0.68 1.85 -17.40
N ALA A 332 -0.62 3.09 -16.88
CA ALA A 332 0.62 3.77 -16.52
C ALA A 332 1.26 3.30 -15.20
N LEU A 333 0.52 2.57 -14.35
CA LEU A 333 1.03 2.11 -13.06
C LEU A 333 1.71 0.75 -13.19
N ASP A 334 3.04 0.78 -13.36
CA ASP A 334 3.83 -0.44 -13.58
C ASP A 334 4.02 -1.29 -12.33
N SER A 335 4.20 -0.66 -11.18
CA SER A 335 4.46 -1.33 -9.91
C SER A 335 4.12 -0.43 -8.73
N ILE A 336 3.91 -1.06 -7.57
CA ILE A 336 3.71 -0.37 -6.29
C ILE A 336 4.74 -0.96 -5.31
N PRO A 337 5.53 -0.14 -4.61
CA PRO A 337 6.56 -0.64 -3.71
C PRO A 337 6.00 -1.64 -2.69
N GLY A 338 6.60 -2.83 -2.64
CA GLY A 338 6.20 -3.90 -1.73
C GLY A 338 4.80 -4.49 -1.92
N ARG A 339 4.17 -4.34 -3.09
CA ARG A 339 2.86 -4.93 -3.43
C ARG A 339 2.98 -5.72 -4.74
N LEU A 340 3.31 -7.01 -4.63
CA LEU A 340 3.79 -7.86 -5.74
C LEU A 340 4.75 -7.10 -6.66
N GLU A 341 5.69 -6.38 -6.04
CA GLU A 341 6.68 -5.58 -6.73
C GLU A 341 7.63 -6.51 -7.48
N PRO A 342 7.71 -6.44 -8.81
CA PRO A 342 8.67 -7.22 -9.58
C PRO A 342 10.09 -6.72 -9.34
N VAL A 343 10.99 -7.62 -8.96
CA VAL A 343 12.39 -7.31 -8.69
C VAL A 343 13.30 -8.00 -9.71
N GLY A 344 14.15 -7.19 -10.34
CA GLY A 344 15.11 -7.65 -11.32
C GLY A 344 14.49 -7.99 -12.67
N THR A 345 15.36 -8.39 -13.59
CA THR A 345 15.03 -8.54 -15.02
C THR A 345 15.49 -9.92 -15.53
N THR A 346 15.09 -11.00 -14.86
CA THR A 346 15.59 -12.37 -15.07
C THR A 346 14.63 -13.32 -15.80
N ASP A 347 15.09 -14.53 -16.15
CA ASP A 347 14.30 -15.68 -16.64
C ASP A 347 13.22 -16.22 -15.64
N VAL A 348 13.14 -15.58 -14.48
CA VAL A 348 12.27 -15.92 -13.35
C VAL A 348 11.52 -14.68 -12.91
N THR A 349 10.33 -14.88 -12.35
CA THR A 349 9.54 -13.79 -11.76
C THR A 349 9.80 -13.77 -10.26
N ALA A 350 10.51 -12.75 -9.79
CA ALA A 350 10.78 -12.55 -8.38
C ALA A 350 9.99 -11.33 -7.88
N LEU A 351 9.30 -11.49 -6.76
CA LEU A 351 8.30 -10.55 -6.26
C LEU A 351 8.54 -10.24 -4.79
N VAL A 352 8.37 -8.98 -4.40
CA VAL A 352 8.32 -8.55 -2.99
C VAL A 352 6.91 -8.14 -2.64
N ASP A 353 6.39 -8.63 -1.51
CA ASP A 353 5.04 -8.33 -1.05
C ASP A 353 4.93 -8.11 0.47
N TYR A 354 4.02 -7.23 0.88
CA TYR A 354 3.74 -6.91 2.29
C TYR A 354 2.78 -7.90 2.98
N ALA A 355 2.38 -9.00 2.34
CA ALA A 355 1.51 -10.00 2.92
C ALA A 355 2.08 -10.55 4.24
N HIS A 356 1.48 -10.13 5.37
CA HIS A 356 1.93 -10.42 6.73
C HIS A 356 0.78 -10.93 7.64
N THR A 357 -0.33 -11.35 7.03
CA THR A 357 -1.47 -12.02 7.66
C THR A 357 -1.79 -13.32 6.90
N PRO A 358 -2.42 -14.33 7.52
CA PRO A 358 -2.73 -15.59 6.85
C PRO A 358 -3.55 -15.39 5.56
N ASP A 359 -4.56 -14.53 5.61
CA ASP A 359 -5.40 -14.20 4.47
C ASP A 359 -4.63 -13.49 3.35
N ALA A 360 -3.78 -12.51 3.68
CA ALA A 360 -2.96 -11.83 2.67
C ALA A 360 -1.98 -12.80 1.99
N VAL A 361 -1.32 -13.67 2.77
CA VAL A 361 -0.40 -14.69 2.24
C VAL A 361 -1.16 -15.67 1.32
N ARG A 362 -2.33 -16.14 1.76
CA ARG A 362 -3.19 -17.00 0.94
C ARG A 362 -3.56 -16.34 -0.38
N ASN A 363 -4.03 -15.10 -0.34
CA ASN A 363 -4.52 -14.38 -1.52
C ASN A 363 -3.40 -14.11 -2.53
N VAL A 364 -2.19 -13.79 -2.05
CA VAL A 364 -1.01 -13.65 -2.91
C VAL A 364 -0.62 -15.00 -3.52
N LEU A 365 -0.52 -16.08 -2.74
CA LEU A 365 -0.09 -17.38 -3.27
C LEU A 365 -1.11 -17.99 -4.24
N LEU A 366 -2.41 -17.76 -4.03
CA LEU A 366 -3.45 -18.12 -4.99
C LEU A 366 -3.30 -17.33 -6.31
N ALA A 367 -3.03 -16.03 -6.23
CA ALA A 367 -2.74 -15.23 -7.42
C ALA A 367 -1.51 -15.72 -8.18
N LEU A 368 -0.43 -16.08 -7.47
CA LEU A 368 0.75 -16.67 -8.10
C LEU A 368 0.45 -18.04 -8.71
N SER A 369 -0.42 -18.84 -8.07
CA SER A 369 -0.83 -20.14 -8.59
C SER A 369 -1.60 -20.05 -9.91
N GLU A 370 -2.37 -18.98 -10.15
CA GLU A 370 -3.07 -18.75 -11.43
C GLU A 370 -2.08 -18.48 -12.58
N ILE A 371 -0.89 -17.93 -12.29
CA ILE A 371 0.10 -17.52 -13.31
C ILE A 371 1.36 -18.39 -13.36
N LYS A 372 1.50 -19.36 -12.44
CA LYS A 372 2.72 -20.18 -12.34
C LYS A 372 2.95 -21.11 -13.52
N GLY A 373 1.92 -21.49 -14.27
CA GLY A 373 2.05 -22.48 -15.34
C GLY A 373 2.67 -23.79 -14.83
N SER A 374 3.75 -24.25 -15.47
CA SER A 374 4.51 -25.45 -15.05
C SER A 374 5.64 -25.18 -14.04
N GLY A 375 5.85 -23.93 -13.65
CA GLY A 375 6.89 -23.54 -12.69
C GLY A 375 6.51 -23.80 -11.24
N ARG A 376 7.48 -23.64 -10.34
CA ARG A 376 7.30 -23.77 -8.89
C ARG A 376 7.09 -22.41 -8.23
N ILE A 377 6.37 -22.39 -7.11
CA ILE A 377 6.28 -21.24 -6.20
C ILE A 377 7.24 -21.47 -5.03
N ILE A 378 8.23 -20.60 -4.90
CA ILE A 378 9.15 -20.55 -3.75
C ILE A 378 8.81 -19.31 -2.94
N THR A 379 8.59 -19.45 -1.64
CA THR A 379 8.18 -18.36 -0.75
C THR A 379 9.17 -18.20 0.39
N VAL A 380 9.68 -16.99 0.61
CA VAL A 380 10.44 -16.60 1.81
C VAL A 380 9.53 -15.74 2.68
N ILE A 381 9.31 -16.13 3.93
CA ILE A 381 8.38 -15.43 4.82
C ILE A 381 8.81 -15.51 6.30
N GLY A 382 8.54 -14.44 7.05
CA GLY A 382 8.72 -14.38 8.50
C GLY A 382 7.50 -13.81 9.22
N CYS A 383 7.57 -13.74 10.54
CA CYS A 383 6.59 -13.05 11.38
C CYS A 383 7.28 -12.02 12.28
N GLY A 384 6.61 -10.90 12.52
CA GLY A 384 7.10 -9.91 13.48
C GLY A 384 6.89 -10.34 14.93
N GLY A 385 7.85 -10.02 15.80
CA GLY A 385 7.71 -10.14 17.26
C GLY A 385 6.91 -8.97 17.85
N ASP A 386 6.50 -9.07 19.11
CA ASP A 386 5.62 -8.17 19.85
C ASP A 386 4.31 -7.87 19.09
N ARG A 387 3.74 -8.91 18.48
CA ARG A 387 2.52 -8.89 17.66
C ARG A 387 1.69 -10.15 17.95
N ASP A 388 0.50 -10.23 17.34
CA ASP A 388 -0.39 -11.39 17.44
C ASP A 388 0.38 -12.70 17.15
N ARG A 389 0.52 -13.54 18.19
CA ARG A 389 1.17 -14.86 18.10
C ARG A 389 0.25 -15.88 17.43
N GLY A 390 -1.07 -15.70 17.52
CA GLY A 390 -2.08 -16.62 17.01
C GLY A 390 -2.03 -16.79 15.49
N LYS A 391 -1.55 -15.78 14.76
CA LYS A 391 -1.40 -15.88 13.30
C LYS A 391 -0.17 -16.67 12.83
N ARG A 392 0.86 -16.85 13.67
CA ARG A 392 2.15 -17.45 13.27
C ARG A 392 1.98 -18.87 12.70
N PRO A 393 1.26 -19.79 13.37
CA PRO A 393 1.09 -21.16 12.88
C PRO A 393 0.27 -21.19 11.59
N GLU A 394 -0.79 -20.38 11.51
CA GLU A 394 -1.69 -20.32 10.36
C GLU A 394 -1.01 -19.76 9.10
N MET A 395 -0.17 -18.73 9.26
CA MET A 395 0.64 -18.18 8.17
C MET A 395 1.61 -19.23 7.61
N ALA A 396 2.29 -19.97 8.48
CA ALA A 396 3.24 -21.01 8.06
C ALA A 396 2.54 -22.17 7.33
N ALA A 397 1.43 -22.65 7.89
CA ALA A 397 0.59 -23.66 7.25
C ALA A 397 0.14 -23.22 5.85
N THR A 398 -0.31 -21.96 5.73
CA THR A 398 -0.75 -21.36 4.47
C THR A 398 0.39 -21.30 3.45
N ALA A 399 1.57 -20.82 3.86
CA ALA A 399 2.73 -20.74 2.98
C ALA A 399 3.13 -22.12 2.43
N CYS A 400 3.18 -23.15 3.28
CA CYS A 400 3.48 -24.52 2.88
C CYS A 400 2.40 -25.17 2.00
N ARG A 401 1.13 -24.83 2.23
CA ARG A 401 -0.01 -25.39 1.46
C ARG A 401 -0.04 -24.89 0.02
N TYR A 402 0.30 -23.62 -0.20
CA TYR A 402 0.19 -22.97 -1.51
C TYR A 402 1.53 -22.70 -2.20
N SER A 403 2.66 -23.07 -1.58
CA SER A 403 3.99 -23.04 -2.21
C SER A 403 4.52 -24.44 -2.45
N ASP A 404 5.41 -24.58 -3.44
CA ASP A 404 6.18 -25.80 -3.66
C ASP A 404 7.35 -25.88 -2.66
N LEU A 405 7.85 -24.72 -2.20
CA LEU A 405 8.84 -24.59 -1.13
C LEU A 405 8.59 -23.31 -0.32
N ALA A 406 8.43 -23.42 1.00
CA ALA A 406 8.36 -22.31 1.93
C ALA A 406 9.64 -22.22 2.78
N ILE A 407 10.18 -21.02 2.93
CA ILE A 407 11.41 -20.74 3.67
C ILE A 407 11.04 -19.78 4.80
N PHE A 408 11.18 -20.26 6.04
CA PHE A 408 10.88 -19.50 7.24
C PHE A 408 12.13 -18.81 7.78
N THR A 409 12.00 -17.51 8.04
CA THR A 409 13.11 -16.61 8.36
C THR A 409 12.67 -15.54 9.36
N SER A 410 13.63 -14.79 9.91
CA SER A 410 13.38 -13.57 10.67
C SER A 410 12.71 -12.46 9.82
N ASP A 411 11.82 -11.69 10.45
CA ASP A 411 11.23 -10.44 9.94
C ASP A 411 11.71 -9.30 10.85
N ASN A 412 10.83 -8.61 11.57
CA ASN A 412 11.11 -7.68 12.65
C ASN A 412 10.93 -8.41 14.00
N PRO A 413 11.95 -9.09 14.55
CA PRO A 413 11.81 -9.83 15.81
C PRO A 413 11.54 -8.92 17.02
N ARG A 414 11.90 -7.63 16.95
CA ARG A 414 11.74 -6.68 18.06
C ARG A 414 12.35 -7.24 19.35
N SER A 415 11.62 -7.29 20.45
CA SER A 415 12.14 -7.80 21.72
C SER A 415 12.08 -9.33 21.85
N GLU A 416 11.45 -10.04 20.91
CA GLU A 416 11.37 -11.50 20.91
C GLU A 416 12.60 -12.14 20.26
N ASP A 417 12.88 -13.38 20.67
CA ASP A 417 13.89 -14.25 20.07
C ASP A 417 13.42 -14.74 18.68
N PRO A 418 14.16 -14.44 17.58
CA PRO A 418 13.81 -14.89 16.24
C PRO A 418 13.57 -16.40 16.12
N ALA A 419 14.38 -17.21 16.79
CA ALA A 419 14.26 -18.66 16.73
C ALA A 419 12.92 -19.12 17.31
N ARG A 420 12.49 -18.51 18.42
CA ARG A 420 11.17 -18.81 19.03
C ARG A 420 10.00 -18.40 18.16
N ILE A 421 10.12 -17.28 17.44
CA ILE A 421 9.08 -16.87 16.48
C ILE A 421 8.96 -17.91 15.37
N ILE A 422 10.09 -18.40 14.84
CA ILE A 422 10.10 -19.44 13.80
C ILE A 422 9.56 -20.76 14.35
N ASP A 423 9.90 -21.14 15.58
CA ASP A 423 9.36 -22.32 16.24
C ASP A 423 7.83 -22.25 16.39
N ASP A 424 7.29 -21.11 16.83
CA ASP A 424 5.85 -20.85 16.89
C ASP A 424 5.21 -20.99 15.49
N MET A 425 5.88 -20.49 14.43
CA MET A 425 5.40 -20.61 13.05
C MET A 425 5.31 -22.07 12.61
N ILE A 426 6.39 -22.85 12.73
CA ILE A 426 6.45 -24.21 12.16
C ILE A 426 5.60 -25.23 12.91
N GLN A 427 5.15 -24.93 14.14
CA GLN A 427 4.19 -25.75 14.87
C GLN A 427 2.86 -25.93 14.12
N GLY A 428 2.47 -24.95 13.29
CA GLY A 428 1.25 -25.01 12.48
C GLY A 428 1.36 -25.88 11.22
N VAL A 429 2.57 -26.33 10.87
CA VAL A 429 2.81 -27.06 9.62
C VAL A 429 2.52 -28.55 9.81
N GLU A 430 1.53 -29.05 9.07
CA GLU A 430 1.17 -30.47 9.01
C GLU A 430 2.39 -31.35 8.64
N GLN A 431 2.48 -32.54 9.22
CA GLN A 431 3.62 -33.47 8.99
C GLN A 431 3.83 -33.79 7.50
N SER A 432 2.74 -33.87 6.73
CA SER A 432 2.74 -34.09 5.27
C SER A 432 3.40 -32.96 4.48
N LEU A 433 3.38 -31.73 5.02
CA LEU A 433 3.89 -30.52 4.37
C LEU A 433 5.30 -30.15 4.82
N ARG A 434 5.86 -30.80 5.86
CA ARG A 434 7.20 -30.50 6.37
C ARG A 434 8.32 -30.73 5.35
N ALA A 435 8.15 -31.61 4.38
CA ALA A 435 9.11 -31.78 3.29
C ALA A 435 9.20 -30.54 2.36
N ARG A 436 8.20 -29.66 2.40
CA ARG A 436 8.11 -28.43 1.60
C ARG A 436 8.56 -27.19 2.37
N MET A 437 9.17 -27.36 3.55
CA MET A 437 9.65 -26.23 4.33
C MET A 437 11.16 -26.27 4.54
N ARG A 438 11.75 -25.09 4.71
CA ARG A 438 13.13 -24.91 5.17
C ARG A 438 13.19 -23.77 6.17
N VAL A 439 14.07 -23.85 7.15
CA VAL A 439 14.36 -22.76 8.08
C VAL A 439 15.74 -22.20 7.75
N ILE A 440 15.81 -20.88 7.56
CA ILE A 440 17.04 -20.10 7.48
C ILE A 440 16.75 -18.82 8.24
N GLU A 441 17.33 -18.67 9.44
CA GLU A 441 16.97 -17.58 10.36
C GLU A 441 17.32 -16.20 9.80
N ASP A 442 18.52 -16.04 9.23
CA ASP A 442 18.95 -14.79 8.63
C ASP A 442 18.20 -14.54 7.30
N ARG A 443 17.51 -13.39 7.24
CA ARG A 443 16.65 -13.04 6.10
C ARG A 443 17.40 -12.85 4.80
N LYS A 444 18.61 -12.29 4.85
CA LYS A 444 19.42 -12.09 3.66
C LYS A 444 19.94 -13.42 3.13
N GLU A 445 20.39 -14.31 4.02
CA GLU A 445 20.79 -15.67 3.66
C GLU A 445 19.62 -16.48 3.10
N ALA A 446 18.43 -16.35 3.70
CA ALA A 446 17.21 -17.00 3.23
C ALA A 446 16.87 -16.58 1.79
N ILE A 447 16.89 -15.26 1.51
CA ILE A 447 16.64 -14.72 0.16
C ILE A 447 17.72 -15.18 -0.83
N PHE A 448 19.01 -15.11 -0.45
CA PHE A 448 20.11 -15.54 -1.32
C PHE A 448 20.04 -17.04 -1.64
N TRP A 449 19.72 -17.86 -0.65
CA TRP A 449 19.54 -19.28 -0.82
C TRP A 449 18.32 -19.58 -1.70
N ALA A 450 17.20 -18.89 -1.49
CA ALA A 450 16.02 -19.02 -2.34
C ALA A 450 16.34 -18.71 -3.81
N CYS A 451 17.06 -17.61 -4.07
CA CYS A 451 17.54 -17.28 -5.41
C CYS A 451 18.39 -18.39 -6.02
N SER A 452 19.26 -19.05 -5.24
CA SER A 452 20.10 -20.13 -5.77
C SER A 452 19.33 -21.41 -6.11
N GLN A 453 18.09 -21.57 -5.63
CA GLN A 453 17.24 -22.73 -5.95
C GLN A 453 16.36 -22.53 -7.19
N LEU A 454 16.31 -21.31 -7.75
CA LEU A 454 15.40 -20.97 -8.83
C LEU A 454 15.80 -21.58 -10.17
N ARG A 455 14.81 -22.20 -10.83
CA ARG A 455 14.86 -22.71 -12.19
C ARG A 455 14.06 -21.80 -13.12
N ALA A 456 14.34 -21.89 -14.42
CA ALA A 456 13.58 -21.15 -15.43
C ALA A 456 12.07 -21.41 -15.26
N GLY A 457 11.28 -20.34 -15.27
CA GLY A 457 9.83 -20.43 -15.08
C GLY A 457 9.37 -20.45 -13.61
N ASP A 458 10.26 -20.58 -12.62
CA ASP A 458 9.86 -20.48 -11.20
C ASP A 458 9.40 -19.05 -10.84
N LEU A 459 8.56 -18.98 -9.80
CA LEU A 459 8.14 -17.75 -9.12
C LEU A 459 8.79 -17.71 -7.73
N LEU A 460 9.47 -16.61 -7.40
CA LEU A 460 9.97 -16.34 -6.04
C LEU A 460 9.14 -15.24 -5.41
N LEU A 461 8.56 -15.50 -4.25
CA LEU A 461 7.89 -14.50 -3.42
C LEU A 461 8.71 -14.26 -2.14
N VAL A 462 9.06 -13.00 -1.88
CA VAL A 462 9.58 -12.55 -0.58
C VAL A 462 8.48 -11.74 0.10
N ALA A 463 7.88 -12.33 1.14
CA ALA A 463 6.70 -11.79 1.82
C ALA A 463 7.01 -11.30 3.24
N GLY A 464 6.15 -10.42 3.75
CA GLY A 464 6.14 -9.93 5.13
C GLY A 464 6.45 -8.43 5.24
N LYS A 465 7.62 -8.01 4.74
CA LYS A 465 8.10 -6.63 4.91
C LYS A 465 7.66 -5.67 3.81
N GLY A 466 7.44 -6.17 2.59
CA GLY A 466 7.04 -5.34 1.45
C GLY A 466 7.99 -4.17 1.21
N HIS A 467 7.50 -2.95 1.46
CA HIS A 467 8.20 -1.69 1.23
C HIS A 467 9.10 -1.25 2.39
N GLU A 468 9.08 -1.98 3.53
CA GLU A 468 9.91 -1.62 4.68
C GLU A 468 11.40 -1.77 4.35
N ASP A 469 12.16 -0.70 4.57
CA ASP A 469 13.61 -0.61 4.32
C ASP A 469 14.48 -0.81 5.57
N TYR A 470 13.89 -1.42 6.62
CA TYR A 470 14.53 -1.62 7.90
C TYR A 470 14.17 -2.95 8.57
N GLN A 471 15.00 -3.40 9.50
CA GLN A 471 14.74 -4.53 10.39
C GLN A 471 14.89 -4.09 11.85
N ILE A 472 13.90 -4.40 12.70
CA ILE A 472 13.93 -4.07 14.14
C ILE A 472 14.42 -5.27 14.95
N ILE A 473 15.57 -5.13 15.62
CA ILE A 473 16.15 -6.12 16.54
C ILE A 473 16.39 -5.45 17.89
N GLY A 474 15.69 -5.90 18.93
CA GLY A 474 15.60 -5.19 20.20
C GLY A 474 15.08 -3.77 20.00
N GLN A 475 15.90 -2.77 20.35
CA GLN A 475 15.62 -1.35 20.13
C GLN A 475 16.30 -0.78 18.87
N SER A 476 17.11 -1.57 18.18
CA SER A 476 17.88 -1.13 17.01
C SER A 476 17.06 -1.25 15.73
N ARG A 477 17.05 -0.18 14.93
CA ARG A 477 16.48 -0.15 13.58
C ARG A 477 17.63 -0.21 12.55
N LEU A 478 17.87 -1.40 12.00
CA LEU A 478 18.94 -1.65 11.03
C LEU A 478 18.40 -1.47 9.60
N SER A 479 19.22 -1.00 8.66
CA SER A 479 18.80 -0.88 7.26
C SER A 479 18.72 -2.26 6.61
N PHE A 480 17.54 -2.60 6.07
CA PHE A 480 17.27 -3.87 5.40
C PHE A 480 16.08 -3.74 4.45
N ASP A 481 16.32 -3.90 3.16
CA ASP A 481 15.32 -3.71 2.11
C ASP A 481 15.23 -4.99 1.27
N ASP A 482 14.07 -5.65 1.31
CA ASP A 482 13.84 -6.93 0.61
C ASP A 482 14.09 -6.81 -0.88
N SER A 483 13.63 -5.72 -1.52
CA SER A 483 13.78 -5.50 -2.95
C SER A 483 15.25 -5.35 -3.34
N LYS A 484 16.03 -4.60 -2.55
CA LYS A 484 17.49 -4.47 -2.78
C LYS A 484 18.25 -5.77 -2.53
N VAL A 485 17.89 -6.53 -1.50
CA VAL A 485 18.54 -7.82 -1.19
C VAL A 485 18.20 -8.86 -2.25
N LEU A 486 16.94 -8.95 -2.66
CA LEU A 486 16.48 -9.84 -3.71
C LEU A 486 17.16 -9.55 -5.04
N ALA A 487 17.26 -8.27 -5.44
CA ALA A 487 17.98 -7.86 -6.65
C ALA A 487 19.44 -8.37 -6.65
N ARG A 488 20.16 -8.17 -5.54
CA ARG A 488 21.55 -8.69 -5.39
C ARG A 488 21.61 -10.21 -5.44
N GLY A 489 20.64 -10.90 -4.85
CA GLY A 489 20.53 -12.37 -4.91
C GLY A 489 20.35 -12.88 -6.35
N LEU A 490 19.50 -12.22 -7.13
CA LEU A 490 19.27 -12.54 -8.54
C LEU A 490 20.51 -12.26 -9.41
N GLU A 491 21.20 -11.14 -9.18
CA GLU A 491 22.46 -10.83 -9.88
C GLU A 491 23.55 -11.88 -9.60
N ARG A 492 23.63 -12.36 -8.36
CA ARG A 492 24.56 -13.44 -7.97
C ARG A 492 24.19 -14.75 -8.67
N ARG A 493 22.90 -15.12 -8.69
CA ARG A 493 22.42 -16.30 -9.43
C ARG A 493 22.80 -16.22 -10.90
N ALA A 494 22.51 -15.10 -11.56
CA ALA A 494 22.82 -14.90 -12.97
C ALA A 494 24.33 -15.02 -13.24
N SER A 495 25.16 -14.46 -12.37
CA SER A 495 26.62 -14.55 -12.48
C SER A 495 27.13 -16.00 -12.34
N THR A 496 26.53 -16.80 -11.46
CA THR A 496 26.87 -18.22 -11.31
C THR A 496 26.48 -19.01 -12.55
N LEU A 497 25.26 -18.83 -13.08
CA LEU A 497 24.80 -19.51 -14.29
C LEU A 497 25.69 -19.22 -15.50
N LEU A 498 26.14 -17.96 -15.65
CA LEU A 498 27.08 -17.59 -16.72
C LEU A 498 28.45 -18.28 -16.56
N LYS A 499 28.96 -18.42 -15.34
CA LYS A 499 30.22 -19.13 -15.07
C LYS A 499 30.08 -20.63 -15.36
N GLU A 500 28.98 -21.24 -14.96
CA GLU A 500 28.69 -22.66 -15.22
C GLU A 500 28.54 -22.94 -16.72
N ALA A 501 27.81 -22.08 -17.44
CA ALA A 501 27.66 -22.17 -18.91
C ALA A 501 29.02 -22.01 -19.62
N GLY A 502 29.82 -21.03 -19.21
CA GLY A 502 31.17 -20.80 -19.73
C GLY A 502 32.13 -21.97 -19.45
N ALA A 503 32.08 -22.54 -18.24
CA ALA A 503 32.86 -23.72 -17.87
C ALA A 503 32.42 -24.99 -18.63
N ALA A 504 31.15 -25.09 -19.00
CA ALA A 504 30.59 -26.18 -19.80
C ALA A 504 30.81 -26.02 -21.32
N GLY A 505 31.55 -25.00 -21.76
CA GLY A 505 31.80 -24.72 -23.18
C GLY A 505 30.56 -24.29 -23.98
N LYS A 506 29.43 -24.00 -23.31
CA LYS A 506 28.21 -23.48 -23.93
C LYS A 506 28.20 -21.96 -23.77
N PHE A 507 28.60 -21.24 -24.82
CA PHE A 507 28.39 -19.80 -24.87
C PHE A 507 26.91 -19.53 -25.11
N THR A 508 26.15 -19.22 -24.05
CA THR A 508 24.75 -18.79 -24.16
C THR A 508 24.70 -17.26 -24.07
N PRO A 509 24.56 -16.56 -25.20
CA PRO A 509 24.48 -15.10 -25.17
C PRO A 509 23.16 -14.65 -24.52
N VAL A 510 23.26 -13.58 -23.72
CA VAL A 510 22.13 -12.95 -23.01
C VAL A 510 21.96 -11.50 -23.45
N LEU A 511 20.72 -11.03 -23.47
CA LEU A 511 20.37 -9.69 -23.97
C LEU A 511 21.16 -8.57 -23.26
N ARG A 512 21.42 -8.69 -21.95
CA ARG A 512 22.27 -7.74 -21.19
C ARG A 512 23.66 -7.54 -21.81
N ASN A 513 24.26 -8.62 -22.33
CA ASN A 513 25.57 -8.55 -22.97
C ASN A 513 25.47 -7.82 -24.32
N VAL A 514 24.38 -8.03 -25.05
CA VAL A 514 24.09 -7.31 -26.31
C VAL A 514 23.89 -5.82 -26.04
N CYS A 515 23.12 -5.44 -25.02
CA CYS A 515 22.94 -4.04 -24.63
C CYS A 515 24.28 -3.38 -24.24
N ARG A 516 25.09 -4.06 -23.42
CA ARG A 516 26.44 -3.57 -23.06
C ARG A 516 27.35 -3.43 -24.27
N ALA A 517 27.33 -4.38 -25.20
CA ALA A 517 28.19 -4.37 -26.37
C ALA A 517 27.78 -3.32 -27.41
N THR A 518 26.49 -3.04 -27.53
CA THR A 518 25.93 -2.12 -28.55
C THR A 518 25.71 -0.70 -28.03
N GLY A 519 25.73 -0.49 -26.71
CA GLY A 519 25.26 0.75 -26.10
C GLY A 519 23.74 0.93 -26.17
N GLY A 520 22.99 -0.10 -26.58
CA GLY A 520 21.53 -0.06 -26.70
C GLY A 520 20.81 -0.12 -25.35
N LYS A 521 19.62 0.49 -25.29
CA LYS A 521 18.73 0.45 -24.12
C LYS A 521 17.84 -0.79 -24.17
N CYS A 522 17.78 -1.55 -23.08
CA CYS A 522 16.86 -2.69 -22.97
C CYS A 522 15.44 -2.20 -22.66
N HIS A 523 14.48 -2.56 -23.51
CA HIS A 523 13.04 -2.32 -23.29
C HIS A 523 12.29 -3.59 -22.87
N ALA A 524 12.98 -4.74 -22.83
CA ALA A 524 12.39 -5.97 -22.33
C ALA A 524 12.23 -5.88 -20.80
N ARG A 525 11.14 -6.47 -20.29
CA ARG A 525 10.92 -6.66 -18.84
C ARG A 525 12.07 -7.42 -18.18
N TYR A 526 12.79 -8.25 -18.95
CA TYR A 526 13.89 -9.07 -18.49
C TYR A 526 15.17 -8.82 -19.35
N GLU A 527 16.30 -8.45 -18.74
CA GLU A 527 17.60 -8.20 -19.39
C GLU A 527 18.43 -9.49 -19.52
N PHE A 528 18.13 -10.52 -18.72
CA PHE A 528 18.81 -11.81 -18.79
C PHE A 528 18.10 -12.83 -19.68
N VAL A 529 17.42 -12.35 -20.73
CA VAL A 529 16.86 -13.23 -21.77
C VAL A 529 18.01 -13.88 -22.54
N SER A 530 18.10 -15.20 -22.49
CA SER A 530 19.03 -15.98 -23.31
C SER A 530 18.47 -16.22 -24.71
N PHE A 531 19.37 -16.34 -25.68
CA PHE A 531 19.04 -16.75 -27.03
C PHE A 531 20.08 -17.74 -27.58
N ASP A 532 19.62 -18.64 -28.43
CA ASP A 532 20.47 -19.73 -28.93
C ASP A 532 21.28 -19.31 -30.16
N SER A 533 20.76 -18.38 -30.97
CA SER A 533 21.41 -17.81 -32.13
C SER A 533 20.78 -16.47 -32.54
N VAL A 534 21.35 -15.81 -33.55
CA VAL A 534 20.88 -14.51 -34.08
C VAL A 534 20.39 -14.69 -35.50
N SER A 535 19.24 -14.09 -35.84
CA SER A 535 18.70 -14.04 -37.21
C SER A 535 18.35 -12.61 -37.61
N THR A 536 18.60 -12.24 -38.86
CA THR A 536 18.19 -10.96 -39.46
C THR A 536 16.98 -11.12 -40.39
N ASP A 537 16.44 -12.33 -40.57
CA ASP A 537 15.29 -12.62 -41.45
C ASP A 537 14.10 -13.13 -40.64
N SER A 538 13.06 -12.31 -40.50
CA SER A 538 11.83 -12.63 -39.76
C SER A 538 11.03 -13.78 -40.38
N ARG A 539 11.32 -14.19 -41.61
CA ARG A 539 10.68 -15.34 -42.26
C ARG A 539 11.23 -16.66 -41.74
N GLN A 540 12.52 -16.69 -41.38
CA GLN A 540 13.27 -17.88 -40.96
C GLN A 540 13.58 -17.91 -39.46
N ILE A 541 12.95 -17.02 -38.68
CA ILE A 541 13.13 -17.00 -37.23
C ILE A 541 12.63 -18.31 -36.62
N GLU A 542 13.46 -18.91 -35.77
CA GLU A 542 13.11 -20.10 -35.00
C GLU A 542 12.87 -19.73 -33.53
N PRO A 543 12.07 -20.52 -32.78
CA PRO A 543 11.90 -20.33 -31.35
C PRO A 543 13.25 -20.31 -30.63
N GLY A 544 13.49 -19.30 -29.78
CA GLY A 544 14.73 -19.18 -29.02
C GLY A 544 15.78 -18.22 -29.63
N GLN A 545 15.57 -17.72 -30.85
CA GLN A 545 16.52 -16.83 -31.52
C GLN A 545 16.35 -15.34 -31.14
N LEU A 546 17.44 -14.57 -31.28
CA LEU A 546 17.39 -13.10 -31.27
C LEU A 546 17.15 -12.59 -32.69
N PHE A 547 16.12 -11.78 -32.90
CA PHE A 547 15.86 -11.12 -34.17
C PHE A 547 16.58 -9.77 -34.24
N TRP A 548 17.53 -9.61 -35.15
CA TRP A 548 18.24 -8.37 -35.37
C TRP A 548 17.61 -7.58 -36.52
N ALA A 549 16.83 -6.56 -36.17
CA ALA A 549 16.08 -5.75 -37.12
C ALA A 549 16.97 -4.72 -37.82
N LEU A 550 17.55 -5.11 -38.95
CA LEU A 550 18.35 -4.23 -39.79
C LEU A 550 17.48 -3.40 -40.75
N LYS A 551 17.84 -2.12 -40.92
CA LYS A 551 17.28 -1.27 -41.98
C LYS A 551 18.25 -1.26 -43.18
N GLY A 552 17.81 -1.85 -44.28
CA GLY A 552 18.50 -1.81 -45.57
C GLY A 552 17.87 -0.81 -46.55
N GLU A 553 18.42 -0.72 -47.76
CA GLU A 553 17.97 0.24 -48.80
C GLU A 553 16.56 -0.05 -49.33
N ARG A 554 16.17 -1.33 -49.38
CA ARG A 554 14.87 -1.78 -49.92
C ARG A 554 13.92 -2.37 -48.87
N PHE A 555 14.41 -2.64 -47.66
CA PHE A 555 13.68 -3.37 -46.64
C PHE A 555 14.02 -2.86 -45.24
N ASP A 556 13.01 -2.69 -44.41
CA ASP A 556 13.16 -2.22 -43.03
C ASP A 556 12.72 -3.32 -42.06
N GLY A 557 13.69 -4.03 -41.48
CA GLY A 557 13.46 -5.12 -40.54
C GLY A 557 12.71 -4.69 -39.29
N ASN A 558 12.74 -3.39 -38.93
CA ASN A 558 12.04 -2.88 -37.74
C ASN A 558 10.52 -3.05 -37.85
N LYS A 559 9.97 -3.14 -39.06
CA LYS A 559 8.54 -3.38 -39.31
C LYS A 559 8.09 -4.83 -39.04
N PHE A 560 9.02 -5.72 -38.73
CA PHE A 560 8.76 -7.16 -38.59
C PHE A 560 9.11 -7.70 -37.20
N VAL A 561 9.37 -6.80 -36.24
CA VAL A 561 9.70 -7.18 -34.86
C VAL A 561 8.55 -7.98 -34.23
N ASP A 562 7.32 -7.47 -34.28
CA ASP A 562 6.16 -8.15 -33.70
C ASP A 562 5.97 -9.55 -34.28
N LYS A 563 6.04 -9.66 -35.62
CA LYS A 563 5.93 -10.93 -36.32
C LYS A 563 7.05 -11.92 -35.96
N ALA A 564 8.25 -11.42 -35.67
CA ALA A 564 9.36 -12.26 -35.25
C ALA A 564 9.14 -12.78 -33.82
N LEU A 565 8.64 -11.93 -32.92
CA LEU A 565 8.29 -12.31 -31.55
C LEU A 565 7.12 -13.31 -31.52
N GLU A 566 6.08 -13.10 -32.34
CA GLU A 566 4.95 -14.04 -32.50
C GLU A 566 5.39 -15.43 -32.98
N LYS A 567 6.45 -15.49 -33.79
CA LYS A 567 7.05 -16.75 -34.26
C LYS A 567 7.99 -17.41 -33.25
N GLY A 568 8.21 -16.80 -32.08
CA GLY A 568 8.98 -17.38 -30.99
C GLY A 568 10.39 -16.82 -30.81
N ALA A 569 10.74 -15.69 -31.44
CA ALA A 569 11.98 -15.00 -31.08
C ALA A 569 12.00 -14.68 -29.58
N SER A 570 13.11 -14.97 -28.90
CA SER A 570 13.27 -14.66 -27.48
C SER A 570 13.34 -13.16 -27.23
N CYS A 571 13.96 -12.42 -28.16
CA CYS A 571 14.12 -10.97 -28.09
C CYS A 571 14.40 -10.40 -29.48
N ALA A 572 14.27 -9.08 -29.63
CA ALA A 572 14.61 -8.36 -30.85
C ALA A 572 15.46 -7.12 -30.57
N VAL A 573 16.36 -6.78 -31.49
CA VAL A 573 17.17 -5.56 -31.48
C VAL A 573 16.70 -4.66 -32.61
N CYS A 574 16.20 -3.48 -32.31
CA CYS A 574 15.66 -2.51 -33.27
C CYS A 574 16.23 -1.10 -33.04
N ARG A 575 16.08 -0.22 -34.04
CA ARG A 575 16.63 1.15 -34.02
C ARG A 575 15.74 2.12 -33.23
N GLU A 576 14.43 1.90 -33.25
CA GLU A 576 13.42 2.66 -32.51
C GLU A 576 12.42 1.64 -31.92
N PHE A 577 12.09 1.81 -30.64
CA PHE A 577 11.03 1.07 -29.97
C PHE A 577 9.76 1.92 -30.08
N GLN A 578 8.78 1.47 -30.87
CA GLN A 578 7.49 2.18 -31.06
C GLN A 578 6.50 1.87 -29.94
#